data_AF-A0A968WXA7-F1
#
_entry.id   AF-A0A968WXA7-F1
#
_cell.length_a   1.000
_cell.length_b   1.000
_cell.length_c   1.000
_cell.angle_alpha   90.00
_cell.angle_beta   90.00
_cell.angle_gamma   90.00
#
_symmetry.space_group_name_H-M   'P 1'
#
loop_
_entity.id
_entity.type
_entity.pdbx_description
1 polymer ?
#
loop_
_entity_poly.entity_id
_entity_poly.type
_entity_poly.pdbx_seq_one_letter_code
_entity_poly.pdbx_strand_id
1 'polypeptide(L)'
;MKRISIIGLPVAVTTYAKAVEWILDRAQRKDRAYAVEAANTHVAALARSDQSFGESMQQFDLICPDGMPLVWTLNAKLSAEEKLTDRVYGPTLMLETLKATQGKSEFKHFLLGGKQSTLDKLIHHFAEQFASVQIAGVHSPPFGEWPENELETIVEKSRIWSQSHLGRSRLPKTRTLDRAT
;
A
#
# COMPACT_ATOMS: atom_id res chain seq x y z
N MET A 1 -12.81 13.43 -1.35
CA MET A 1 -13.49 12.12 -1.44
C MET A 1 -14.49 12.04 -0.29
N LYS A 2 -15.74 11.61 -0.54
CA LYS A 2 -16.78 11.48 0.49
C LYS A 2 -16.37 10.41 1.52
N ARG A 3 -16.57 10.69 2.81
CA ARG A 3 -16.33 9.76 3.92
C ARG A 3 -17.58 9.63 4.77
N ILE A 4 -17.82 8.43 5.29
CA ILE A 4 -18.93 8.13 6.19
C ILE A 4 -18.35 7.46 7.43
N SER A 5 -18.76 7.91 8.61
CA SER A 5 -18.36 7.27 9.86
C SER A 5 -19.07 5.92 10.02
N ILE A 6 -18.27 4.86 10.18
CA ILE A 6 -18.70 3.52 10.57
C ILE A 6 -18.08 3.23 11.93
N ILE A 7 -18.90 3.18 12.97
CA ILE A 7 -18.49 2.99 14.37
C ILE A 7 -17.32 3.90 14.83
N GLY A 8 -17.23 5.12 14.26
CA GLY A 8 -16.16 6.08 14.55
C GLY A 8 -15.05 6.14 13.50
N LEU A 9 -14.91 5.11 12.65
CA LEU A 9 -13.91 5.06 11.59
C LEU A 9 -14.39 5.85 10.35
N PRO A 10 -13.65 6.85 9.85
CA PRO A 10 -14.08 7.66 8.70
C PRO A 10 -13.78 6.96 7.36
N VAL A 11 -14.60 5.97 7.00
CA VAL A 11 -14.42 5.13 5.81
C VAL A 11 -14.83 5.91 4.55
N ALA A 12 -13.99 5.87 3.52
CA ALA A 12 -14.23 6.51 2.24
C ALA A 12 -15.24 5.74 1.40
N VAL A 13 -16.09 6.48 0.70
CA VAL A 13 -16.99 5.95 -0.34
C VAL A 13 -16.18 5.91 -1.64
N THR A 14 -15.48 4.80 -1.87
CA THR A 14 -14.51 4.70 -2.96
C THR A 14 -14.50 3.33 -3.62
N THR A 15 -13.97 3.30 -4.84
CA THR A 15 -13.67 2.10 -5.64
C THR A 15 -12.15 2.01 -5.83
N TYR A 16 -11.64 0.92 -6.40
CA TYR A 16 -10.23 0.81 -6.77
C TYR A 16 -9.79 1.97 -7.67
N ALA A 17 -10.54 2.27 -8.73
CA ALA A 17 -10.20 3.35 -9.66
C ALA A 17 -10.05 4.70 -8.96
N LYS A 18 -11.03 5.08 -8.12
CA LYS A 18 -11.00 6.33 -7.37
C LYS A 18 -9.90 6.37 -6.30
N ALA A 19 -9.62 5.23 -5.66
CA ALA A 19 -8.56 5.13 -4.66
C ALA A 19 -7.17 5.26 -5.32
N VAL A 20 -6.94 4.57 -6.43
CA VAL A 20 -5.69 4.65 -7.21
C VAL A 20 -5.49 6.06 -7.75
N GLU A 21 -6.51 6.67 -8.37
CA GLU A 21 -6.44 8.07 -8.83
C GLU A 21 -6.04 9.01 -7.68
N TRP A 22 -6.67 8.84 -6.51
CA TRP A 22 -6.35 9.63 -5.32
C TRP A 22 -4.90 9.42 -4.88
N ILE A 23 -4.42 8.16 -4.82
CA ILE A 23 -3.04 7.82 -4.43
C ILE A 23 -2.04 8.48 -5.38
N LEU A 24 -2.26 8.37 -6.68
CA LEU A 24 -1.35 8.89 -7.71
C LEU A 24 -1.28 10.42 -7.67
N ASP A 25 -2.41 11.11 -7.57
CA ASP A 25 -2.43 12.58 -7.43
C ASP A 25 -1.65 13.02 -6.18
N ARG A 26 -1.88 12.37 -5.02
CA ARG A 26 -1.19 12.75 -3.78
C ARG A 26 0.30 12.44 -3.81
N ALA A 27 0.70 11.33 -4.39
CA ALA A 27 2.11 10.99 -4.57
C ALA A 27 2.86 12.01 -5.47
N GLN A 28 2.17 12.61 -6.44
CA GLN A 28 2.78 13.63 -7.31
C GLN A 28 2.97 14.99 -6.64
N ARG A 29 2.16 15.34 -5.63
CA ARG A 29 2.25 16.63 -4.95
C ARG A 29 3.59 16.85 -4.24
N LYS A 30 4.17 15.77 -3.69
CA LYS A 30 5.46 15.79 -2.96
C LYS A 30 5.51 16.85 -1.85
N ASP A 31 4.37 17.21 -1.28
CA ASP A 31 4.22 18.23 -0.24
C ASP A 31 4.30 17.64 1.17
N ARG A 32 3.81 16.39 1.34
CA ARG A 32 3.93 15.61 2.58
C ARG A 32 3.74 14.12 2.33
N ALA A 33 3.88 13.33 3.39
CA ALA A 33 3.44 11.94 3.38
C ALA A 33 1.91 11.85 3.49
N TYR A 34 1.33 10.86 2.82
CA TYR A 34 -0.09 10.54 2.88
C TYR A 34 -0.29 9.09 3.31
N ALA A 35 -1.15 8.86 4.30
CA ALA A 35 -1.42 7.52 4.84
C ALA A 35 -2.71 6.93 4.26
N VAL A 36 -2.65 5.69 3.77
CA VAL A 36 -3.77 4.96 3.17
C VAL A 36 -3.94 3.62 3.87
N GLU A 37 -5.17 3.33 4.30
CA GLU A 37 -5.57 2.08 4.94
C GLU A 37 -6.62 1.37 4.09
N ALA A 38 -6.53 0.04 4.00
CA ALA A 38 -7.63 -0.81 3.53
C ALA A 38 -8.28 -1.51 4.74
N ALA A 39 -9.29 -0.87 5.33
CA ALA A 39 -9.85 -1.31 6.60
C ALA A 39 -10.84 -2.46 6.43
N ASN A 40 -10.65 -3.53 7.19
CA ASN A 40 -11.62 -4.61 7.35
C ASN A 40 -12.42 -4.44 8.66
N THR A 41 -13.28 -5.41 8.98
CA THR A 41 -14.09 -5.36 10.20
C THR A 41 -13.26 -5.43 11.49
N HIS A 42 -12.12 -6.12 11.48
CA HIS A 42 -11.21 -6.17 12.62
C HIS A 42 -10.62 -4.79 12.90
N VAL A 43 -10.15 -4.09 11.88
CA VAL A 43 -9.64 -2.70 12.00
C VAL A 43 -10.73 -1.79 12.57
N ALA A 44 -11.95 -1.87 12.05
CA ALA A 44 -13.06 -1.04 12.52
C ALA A 44 -13.41 -1.34 13.99
N ALA A 45 -13.46 -2.62 14.38
CA ALA A 45 -13.72 -3.02 15.76
C ALA A 45 -12.61 -2.55 16.71
N LEU A 46 -11.35 -2.76 16.33
CA LEU A 46 -10.19 -2.35 17.12
C LEU A 46 -10.13 -0.83 17.31
N ALA A 47 -10.38 -0.05 16.24
CA ALA A 47 -10.46 1.41 16.31
C ALA A 47 -11.55 1.93 17.24
N ARG A 48 -12.58 1.13 17.50
CA ARG A 48 -13.64 1.47 18.44
C ARG A 48 -13.30 1.05 19.88
N SER A 49 -12.63 -0.08 20.07
CA SER A 49 -12.34 -0.64 21.39
C SER A 49 -11.04 -0.11 22.01
N ASP A 50 -10.09 0.31 21.19
CA ASP A 50 -8.81 0.89 21.60
C ASP A 50 -8.77 2.36 21.17
N GLN A 51 -8.79 3.26 22.15
CA GLN A 51 -8.79 4.71 21.90
C GLN A 51 -7.54 5.17 21.18
N SER A 52 -6.35 4.68 21.57
CA SER A 52 -5.07 5.10 20.98
C SER A 52 -4.95 4.66 19.52
N PHE A 53 -5.41 3.45 19.20
CA PHE A 53 -5.49 2.96 17.84
C PHE A 53 -6.53 3.74 17.03
N GLY A 54 -7.70 4.02 17.61
CA GLY A 54 -8.75 4.83 16.98
C GLY A 54 -8.29 6.25 16.62
N GLU A 55 -7.57 6.92 17.54
CA GLU A 55 -6.96 8.24 17.30
C GLU A 55 -5.93 8.20 16.18
N SER A 56 -5.11 7.14 16.12
CA SER A 56 -4.15 6.93 15.02
C SER A 56 -4.87 6.75 13.68
N MET A 57 -5.96 5.98 13.65
CA MET A 57 -6.76 5.77 12.44
C MET A 57 -7.41 7.07 11.93
N GLN A 58 -7.76 8.01 12.81
CA GLN A 58 -8.33 9.29 12.39
C GLN A 58 -7.34 10.16 11.60
N GLN A 59 -6.03 9.92 11.74
CA GLN A 59 -4.98 10.63 11.01
C GLN A 59 -4.79 10.11 9.57
N PHE A 60 -5.41 8.98 9.21
CA PHE A 60 -5.30 8.45 7.84
C PHE A 60 -6.00 9.35 6.82
N ASP A 61 -5.31 9.59 5.71
CA ASP A 61 -5.80 10.44 4.64
C ASP A 61 -6.81 9.72 3.73
N LEU A 62 -6.78 8.39 3.70
CA LEU A 62 -7.74 7.58 2.98
C LEU A 62 -7.93 6.24 3.68
N ILE A 63 -9.16 5.92 4.06
CA ILE A 63 -9.53 4.61 4.59
C ILE A 63 -10.50 3.97 3.60
N CYS A 64 -10.01 2.99 2.86
CA CYS A 64 -10.76 2.21 1.89
C CYS A 64 -11.59 1.10 2.57
N PRO A 65 -12.78 0.76 2.07
CA PRO A 65 -13.60 -0.32 2.63
C PRO A 65 -13.10 -1.69 2.12
N ASP A 66 -12.24 -2.39 2.87
CA ASP A 66 -11.74 -3.73 2.49
C ASP A 66 -12.76 -4.84 2.74
N GLY A 67 -13.56 -4.74 3.80
CA GLY A 67 -14.57 -5.75 4.15
C GLY A 67 -15.95 -5.49 3.53
N MET A 68 -16.62 -6.54 3.02
CA MET A 68 -18.02 -6.46 2.58
C MET A 68 -18.99 -5.89 3.63
N PRO A 69 -18.85 -6.19 4.94
CA PRO A 69 -19.70 -5.56 5.95
C PRO A 69 -19.60 -4.03 5.99
N LEU A 70 -18.42 -3.47 5.69
CA LEU A 70 -18.26 -2.01 5.57
C LEU A 70 -18.99 -1.50 4.33
N VAL A 71 -18.85 -2.17 3.19
CA VAL A 71 -19.57 -1.84 1.95
C VAL A 71 -21.08 -1.81 2.17
N TRP A 72 -21.65 -2.83 2.83
CA TRP A 72 -23.08 -2.87 3.15
C TRP A 72 -23.51 -1.72 4.05
N THR A 73 -22.70 -1.42 5.08
CA THR A 73 -22.97 -0.32 6.00
C THR A 73 -22.88 1.04 5.32
N LEU A 74 -21.93 1.23 4.40
CA LEU A 74 -21.87 2.41 3.54
C LEU A 74 -23.13 2.50 2.66
N ASN A 75 -23.44 1.43 1.92
CA ASN A 75 -24.56 1.40 0.98
C ASN A 75 -25.93 1.62 1.63
N ALA A 76 -26.09 1.27 2.91
CA ALA A 76 -27.29 1.58 3.69
C ALA A 76 -27.49 3.10 3.92
N LYS A 77 -26.44 3.90 3.76
CA LYS A 77 -26.42 5.36 3.97
C LYS A 77 -26.23 6.18 2.68
N LEU A 78 -26.17 5.52 1.53
CA LEU A 78 -25.85 6.11 0.23
C LEU A 78 -27.08 6.14 -0.69
N SER A 79 -27.12 7.12 -1.61
CA SER A 79 -28.10 7.10 -2.69
C SER A 79 -27.81 5.95 -3.67
N ALA A 80 -28.77 5.61 -4.53
CA ALA A 80 -28.63 4.51 -5.47
C ALA A 80 -27.40 4.67 -6.40
N GLU A 81 -27.10 5.90 -6.80
CA GLU A 81 -26.00 6.25 -7.70
C GLU A 81 -24.63 6.22 -7.01
N GLU A 82 -24.60 6.36 -5.69
CA GLU A 82 -23.37 6.36 -4.90
C GLU A 82 -22.99 4.97 -4.39
N LYS A 83 -23.89 3.98 -4.49
CA LYS A 83 -23.66 2.64 -3.96
C LYS A 83 -22.41 2.01 -4.56
N LEU A 84 -21.61 1.44 -3.68
CA LEU A 84 -20.43 0.68 -4.03
C LEU A 84 -20.85 -0.74 -4.42
N THR A 85 -20.31 -1.22 -5.53
CA THR A 85 -20.54 -2.58 -6.02
C THR A 85 -19.59 -3.61 -5.40
N ASP A 86 -18.43 -3.16 -4.92
CA ASP A 86 -17.38 -4.03 -4.37
C ASP A 86 -16.60 -3.31 -3.27
N ARG A 87 -15.86 -4.10 -2.50
CA ARG A 87 -14.85 -3.68 -1.54
C ARG A 87 -13.57 -3.23 -2.27
N VAL A 88 -12.68 -2.60 -1.52
CA VAL A 88 -11.32 -2.24 -1.95
C VAL A 88 -10.34 -3.03 -1.09
N TYR A 89 -10.03 -4.24 -1.53
CA TYR A 89 -9.13 -5.19 -0.87
C TYR A 89 -7.68 -4.71 -0.99
N GLY A 90 -6.95 -4.61 0.12
CA GLY A 90 -5.61 -4.03 0.19
C GLY A 90 -4.61 -4.62 -0.84
N PRO A 91 -4.45 -5.95 -0.92
CA PRO A 91 -3.57 -6.59 -1.91
C PRO A 91 -3.96 -6.27 -3.35
N THR A 92 -5.26 -6.26 -3.68
CA THR A 92 -5.71 -5.85 -5.03
C THR A 92 -5.43 -4.36 -5.28
N LEU A 93 -5.66 -3.49 -4.28
CA LEU A 93 -5.35 -2.06 -4.39
C LEU A 93 -3.85 -1.82 -4.67
N MET A 94 -2.96 -2.57 -4.02
CA MET A 94 -1.53 -2.54 -4.30
C MET A 94 -1.24 -2.92 -5.76
N LEU A 95 -1.80 -4.03 -6.25
CA LEU A 95 -1.61 -4.48 -7.64
C LEU A 95 -2.13 -3.45 -8.65
N GLU A 96 -3.32 -2.89 -8.42
CA GLU A 96 -3.90 -1.84 -9.29
C GLU A 96 -3.05 -0.56 -9.26
N THR A 97 -2.45 -0.22 -8.12
CA THR A 97 -1.53 0.92 -8.00
C THR A 97 -0.24 0.67 -8.78
N LEU A 98 0.37 -0.52 -8.63
CA LEU A 98 1.55 -0.91 -9.41
C LEU A 98 1.24 -0.85 -10.90
N LYS A 99 0.12 -1.45 -11.33
CA LYS A 99 -0.34 -1.43 -12.72
C LYS A 99 -0.50 -0.01 -13.27
N ALA A 100 -1.09 0.92 -12.49
CA ALA A 100 -1.33 2.31 -12.89
C ALA A 100 -0.06 3.17 -12.97
N THR A 101 1.02 2.73 -12.35
CA THR A 101 2.34 3.40 -12.35
C THR A 101 3.35 2.81 -13.33
N GLN A 102 2.99 1.74 -14.03
CA GLN A 102 3.82 1.16 -15.09
C GLN A 102 4.24 2.19 -16.13
N GLY A 103 5.55 2.26 -16.42
CA GLY A 103 6.10 3.17 -17.42
C GLY A 103 6.17 4.64 -16.99
N LYS A 104 5.78 4.97 -15.74
CA LYS A 104 5.80 6.32 -15.20
C LYS A 104 6.95 6.49 -14.22
N SER A 105 8.08 7.02 -14.72
CA SER A 105 9.35 7.12 -13.99
C SER A 105 9.32 8.00 -12.74
N GLU A 106 8.30 8.84 -12.59
CA GLU A 106 8.09 9.68 -11.41
C GLU A 106 7.58 8.90 -10.20
N PHE A 107 7.04 7.69 -10.40
CA PHE A 107 6.57 6.82 -9.34
C PHE A 107 7.58 5.71 -9.03
N LYS A 108 7.96 5.64 -7.76
CA LYS A 108 8.88 4.63 -7.23
C LYS A 108 8.22 3.94 -6.06
N HIS A 109 8.32 2.61 -6.03
CA HIS A 109 7.74 1.78 -4.98
C HIS A 109 8.82 1.23 -4.06
N PHE A 110 8.54 1.18 -2.77
CA PHE A 110 9.41 0.58 -1.77
C PHE A 110 8.60 -0.46 -0.97
N LEU A 111 9.09 -1.69 -0.88
CA LEU A 111 8.40 -2.75 -0.14
C LEU A 111 9.00 -2.92 1.25
N LEU A 112 8.21 -2.65 2.28
CA LEU A 112 8.65 -2.73 3.68
C LEU A 112 7.84 -3.80 4.42
N GLY A 113 8.55 -4.67 5.15
CA GLY A 113 7.92 -5.63 6.07
C GLY A 113 7.98 -7.08 5.60
N GLY A 114 7.36 -7.96 6.40
CA GLY A 114 7.32 -9.40 6.14
C GLY A 114 8.68 -10.08 6.20
N LYS A 115 8.72 -11.35 5.80
CA LYS A 115 9.97 -12.13 5.67
C LYS A 115 10.67 -11.76 4.36
N GLN A 116 12.01 -11.78 4.36
CA GLN A 116 12.80 -11.58 3.15
C GLN A 116 12.37 -12.53 2.02
N SER A 117 12.12 -13.81 2.33
CA SER A 117 11.64 -14.79 1.35
C SER A 117 10.27 -14.48 0.74
N THR A 118 9.43 -13.70 1.43
CA THR A 118 8.17 -13.19 0.87
C THR A 118 8.43 -12.01 -0.05
N LEU A 119 9.30 -11.07 0.34
CA LEU A 119 9.69 -9.94 -0.50
C LEU A 119 10.34 -10.42 -1.81
N ASP A 120 11.23 -11.41 -1.74
CA ASP A 120 11.88 -11.98 -2.93
C ASP A 120 10.86 -12.52 -3.94
N LYS A 121 9.82 -13.21 -3.45
CA LYS A 121 8.71 -13.71 -4.28
C LYS A 121 7.88 -12.57 -4.86
N LEU A 122 7.55 -11.54 -4.08
CA LEU A 122 6.82 -10.38 -4.56
C LEU A 122 7.58 -9.64 -5.67
N ILE A 123 8.88 -9.42 -5.47
CA ILE A 123 9.75 -8.77 -6.45
C ILE A 123 9.78 -9.55 -7.75
N HIS A 124 9.94 -10.88 -7.68
CA HIS A 124 9.94 -11.74 -8.86
C HIS A 124 8.60 -11.65 -9.60
N HIS A 125 7.50 -11.80 -8.87
CA HIS A 125 6.15 -11.71 -9.42
C HIS A 125 5.86 -10.35 -10.07
N PHE A 126 6.24 -9.25 -9.42
CA PHE A 126 6.03 -7.90 -9.95
C PHE A 126 6.86 -7.62 -11.19
N ALA A 127 8.07 -8.19 -11.31
CA ALA A 127 8.84 -8.03 -12.53
C ALA A 127 8.29 -8.82 -13.72
N GLU A 128 7.64 -9.95 -13.47
CA GLU A 128 6.93 -10.71 -14.51
C GLU A 128 5.65 -10.00 -14.96
N GLN A 129 4.85 -9.52 -14.00
CA GLN A 129 3.54 -8.92 -14.30
C GLN A 129 3.61 -7.44 -14.68
N PHE A 130 4.60 -6.71 -14.17
CA PHE A 130 4.71 -5.26 -14.29
C PHE A 130 6.13 -4.81 -14.69
N ALA A 131 6.59 -5.24 -15.87
CA ALA A 131 7.97 -5.10 -16.32
C ALA A 131 8.54 -3.66 -16.29
N SER A 132 7.67 -2.64 -16.33
CA SER A 132 8.06 -1.22 -16.33
C SER A 132 7.79 -0.50 -15.00
N VAL A 133 7.40 -1.21 -13.92
CA VAL A 133 7.33 -0.65 -12.57
C VAL A 133 8.73 -0.45 -12.00
N GLN A 134 8.92 0.69 -11.33
CA GLN A 134 10.15 0.96 -10.57
C GLN A 134 10.00 0.51 -9.11
N ILE A 135 10.52 -0.66 -8.79
CA ILE A 135 10.76 -1.07 -7.40
C ILE A 135 12.10 -0.47 -6.98
N ALA A 136 12.04 0.62 -6.22
CA ALA A 136 13.19 1.35 -5.69
C ALA A 136 13.70 0.75 -4.37
N GLY A 137 13.45 -0.52 -4.09
CA GLY A 137 14.05 -1.18 -2.94
C GLY A 137 13.05 -1.89 -2.06
N VAL A 138 13.61 -2.71 -1.18
CA VAL A 138 12.85 -3.55 -0.27
C VAL A 138 13.59 -3.64 1.06
N HIS A 139 12.86 -3.86 2.14
CA HIS A 139 13.45 -4.08 3.46
C HIS A 139 12.58 -4.98 4.32
N SER A 140 13.17 -6.04 4.85
CA SER A 140 12.56 -6.99 5.79
C SER A 140 13.13 -6.70 7.19
N PRO A 141 12.46 -5.87 8.01
CA PRO A 141 12.89 -5.66 9.39
C PRO A 141 12.67 -6.94 10.22
N PRO A 142 13.37 -7.10 11.35
CA PRO A 142 13.13 -8.20 12.27
C PRO A 142 11.67 -8.20 12.78
N PHE A 143 11.15 -9.39 13.10
CA PHE A 143 9.85 -9.53 13.75
C PHE A 143 9.96 -9.17 15.23
N GLY A 144 8.97 -8.44 15.75
CA GLY A 144 8.92 -8.03 17.14
C GLY A 144 9.56 -6.66 17.35
N GLU A 145 10.33 -6.51 18.43
CA GLU A 145 11.00 -5.26 18.75
C GLU A 145 12.10 -4.95 17.74
N TRP A 146 12.13 -3.70 17.31
CA TRP A 146 13.13 -3.22 16.37
C TRP A 146 14.34 -2.67 17.10
N PRO A 147 15.55 -2.88 16.57
CA PRO A 147 16.72 -2.12 17.00
C PRO A 147 16.45 -0.61 16.95
N GLU A 148 17.07 0.14 17.86
CA GLU A 148 16.88 1.59 17.99
C GLU A 148 17.10 2.34 16.67
N ASN A 149 18.04 1.86 15.84
CA ASN A 149 18.41 2.46 14.56
C ASN A 149 17.61 1.95 13.34
N GLU A 150 16.62 1.08 13.54
CA GLU A 150 15.92 0.41 12.43
C GLU A 150 15.04 1.40 11.65
N LEU A 151 14.42 2.35 12.35
CA LEU A 151 13.61 3.40 11.73
C LEU A 151 14.47 4.33 10.86
N GLU A 152 15.61 4.77 11.38
CA GLU A 152 16.59 5.56 10.63
C GLU A 152 17.06 4.79 9.40
N THR A 153 17.34 3.49 9.57
CA THR A 153 17.75 2.60 8.47
C THR A 153 16.68 2.52 7.37
N ILE A 154 15.40 2.40 7.75
CA ILE A 154 14.28 2.37 6.80
C ILE A 154 14.16 3.70 6.06
N VAL A 155 14.22 4.82 6.77
CA VAL A 155 14.13 6.17 6.20
C VAL A 155 15.29 6.43 5.25
N GLU A 156 16.51 6.08 5.65
CA GLU A 156 17.72 6.26 4.85
C GLU A 156 17.66 5.41 3.57
N LYS A 157 17.29 4.13 3.67
CA LYS A 157 17.07 3.27 2.50
C LYS A 157 16.01 3.85 1.56
N SER A 158 14.87 4.28 2.08
CA SER A 158 13.83 4.90 1.27
C SER A 158 14.32 6.16 0.54
N ARG A 159 15.11 7.02 1.21
CA ARG A 159 15.67 8.25 0.64
C ARG A 159 16.74 8.01 -0.42
N ILE A 160 17.75 7.18 -0.12
CA ILE A 160 18.88 6.90 -1.04
C ILE A 160 18.35 6.33 -2.36
N TRP A 161 17.38 5.43 -2.28
CA TRP A 161 16.83 4.82 -3.47
C TRP A 161 15.84 5.71 -4.23
N SER A 162 15.15 6.62 -3.53
CA SER A 162 14.37 7.67 -4.17
C SER A 162 15.26 8.61 -5.01
N GLN A 163 16.47 8.95 -4.54
CA GLN A 163 17.39 9.85 -5.22
C GLN A 163 18.22 9.19 -6.32
N SER A 164 18.46 7.88 -6.22
CA SER A 164 19.18 7.12 -7.23
C SER A 164 18.43 7.17 -8.58
N HIS A 165 18.97 7.95 -9.52
CA HIS A 165 18.49 8.10 -10.91
C HIS A 165 18.95 6.97 -11.84
N LEU A 166 19.61 5.94 -11.30
CA LEU A 166 20.18 4.88 -12.11
C LEU A 166 19.11 3.84 -12.42
N GLY A 167 18.58 3.93 -13.64
CA GLY A 167 17.84 2.90 -14.33
C GLY A 167 18.62 1.59 -14.43
N ARG A 168 18.70 0.87 -13.31
CA ARG A 168 19.08 -0.54 -13.25
C ARG A 168 17.91 -1.29 -12.65
N SER A 169 16.95 -1.59 -13.53
CA SER A 169 16.35 -2.91 -13.52
C SER A 169 17.49 -3.93 -13.59
N ARG A 170 17.98 -4.33 -12.43
CA ARG A 170 18.69 -5.58 -12.24
C ARG A 170 18.16 -6.16 -10.95
N LEU A 171 17.00 -6.80 -11.09
CA LEU A 171 16.76 -7.97 -10.28
C LEU A 171 18.00 -8.86 -10.33
N PRO A 172 18.41 -9.47 -9.21
CA PRO A 172 19.51 -10.42 -9.23
C PRO A 172 19.18 -11.48 -10.27
N LYS A 173 19.99 -11.56 -11.34
CA LYS A 173 19.94 -12.68 -12.26
C LYS A 173 20.17 -13.91 -11.40
N THR A 174 19.16 -14.77 -11.30
CA THR A 174 19.33 -16.12 -10.78
C THR A 174 20.52 -16.71 -11.50
N ARG A 175 21.57 -17.00 -10.74
CA ARG A 175 22.75 -17.70 -11.23
C ARG A 175 22.23 -19.06 -11.65
N THR A 176 22.07 -19.27 -12.95
CA THR A 176 21.95 -20.61 -13.52
C THR A 176 23.18 -21.38 -13.03
N LEU A 177 22.93 -22.30 -12.09
CA LEU A 177 23.87 -23.37 -11.78
C LEU A 177 23.89 -24.26 -13.01
N ASP A 178 24.82 -23.94 -13.89
CA ASP A 178 25.24 -24.83 -14.96
C ASP A 178 26.66 -25.29 -14.62
N ARG A 179 26.88 -26.61 -14.79
CA ARG A 179 28.09 -27.42 -14.54
C ARG A 179 28.28 -27.93 -13.10
N ALA A 180 28.63 -29.19 -12.86
CA ALA A 180 28.95 -30.32 -13.73
C ALA A 180 29.01 -31.62 -12.90
N THR A 181 29.04 -32.74 -13.64
CA THR A 181 29.23 -34.16 -13.26
C THR A 181 28.08 -34.88 -12.60
#